data_AF-A0A2G5FBN2-F1
#
_entry.id   AF-A0A2G5FBN2-F1
#
_cell.length_a   1.000
_cell.length_b   1.000
_cell.length_c   1.000
_cell.angle_alpha   90.00
_cell.angle_beta   90.00
_cell.angle_gamma   90.00
#
_symmetry.space_group_name_H-M   'P 1'
#
loop_
_entity.id
_entity.type
_entity.pdbx_description
1 polymer ?
#
loop_
_entity_poly.entity_id
_entity_poly.type
_entity_poly.pdbx_seq_one_letter_code
_entity_poly.pdbx_strand_id
1 'polypeptide(L)'
;MISNTLHQKLPLILEDVGVFSMIYDECVMFTDPVACIRFSKGFLTYIEILKLFFESNMQVHYVKQAAPYEFLVRWTTVFIILPWKPELVLTGISIMSINPKTQKCCSQVDRWDSIENNEYYSSEGVWDVLRQLRIYKTPDLKLPKYQILKRTANYEVLLCSKNGDELSTSAGFKASAQNMFGKKLTAQKILTTYINKESPKLKNVPGGIAAVSKFSGKPLEDVICEKAKTLRSALKTNGVKPKEGFLFACYNDPHRTWSFIMRNEVLIWLEDFTLE
;
A
#
# COMPACT_ATOMS: atom_id res chain seq x y z
N MET A 1 4.52 5.67 28.15
CA MET A 1 5.17 6.93 27.71
C MET A 1 5.86 6.74 26.36
N ILE A 2 6.80 5.79 26.21
CA ILE A 2 7.52 5.51 24.94
C ILE A 2 6.59 5.18 23.77
N SER A 3 5.58 4.31 23.97
CA SER A 3 4.64 3.93 22.90
C SER A 3 3.92 5.12 22.26
N ASN A 4 3.48 6.09 23.07
CA ASN A 4 2.81 7.30 22.56
C ASN A 4 3.81 8.19 21.80
N THR A 5 5.03 8.33 22.30
CA THR A 5 6.10 9.06 21.61
C THR A 5 6.40 8.45 20.24
N LEU A 6 6.54 7.12 20.16
CA LEU A 6 6.79 6.43 18.90
C LEU A 6 5.65 6.65 17.90
N HIS A 7 4.40 6.49 18.34
CA HIS A 7 3.24 6.68 17.47
C HIS A 7 3.12 8.11 16.92
N GLN A 8 3.44 9.13 17.73
CA GLN A 8 3.33 10.53 17.32
C GLN A 8 4.52 11.00 16.48
N LYS A 9 5.72 10.50 16.76
CA LYS A 9 6.96 11.07 16.23
C LYS A 9 7.56 10.29 15.07
N LEU A 10 7.33 8.98 14.96
CA LEU A 10 7.84 8.20 13.83
C LEU A 10 7.37 8.73 12.46
N PRO A 11 6.10 9.15 12.27
CA PRO A 11 5.66 9.75 11.01
C PRO A 11 6.47 11.01 10.61
N LEU A 12 7.03 11.72 11.60
CA LEU A 12 7.74 12.99 11.42
C LEU A 12 9.26 12.81 11.28
N ILE A 13 9.76 11.57 11.37
CA ILE A 13 11.21 11.28 11.43
C ILE A 13 11.97 11.77 10.19
N LEU A 14 11.31 11.72 9.02
CA LEU A 14 11.86 12.20 7.76
C LEU A 14 11.57 13.68 7.52
N GLU A 15 10.72 14.32 8.33
CA GLU A 15 10.40 15.74 8.20
C GLU A 15 11.33 16.60 9.07
N ASP A 16 11.63 16.17 10.29
CA ASP A 16 12.43 16.92 11.26
C ASP A 16 13.58 16.08 11.84
N VAL A 17 14.82 16.53 11.59
CA VAL A 17 16.02 15.85 12.11
C VAL A 17 16.11 15.94 13.64
N GLY A 18 15.51 16.96 14.24
CA GLY A 18 15.34 17.08 15.69
C GLY A 18 14.52 15.93 16.26
N VAL A 19 13.46 15.51 15.57
CA VAL A 19 12.61 14.37 15.96
C VAL A 19 13.40 13.07 16.00
N PHE A 20 14.31 12.86 15.04
CA PHE A 20 15.17 11.68 15.04
C PHE A 20 15.98 11.54 16.34
N SER A 21 16.62 12.62 16.78
CA SER A 21 17.44 12.64 18.00
C SER A 21 16.65 12.37 19.29
N MET A 22 15.33 12.54 19.25
CA MET A 22 14.42 12.25 20.35
C MET A 22 14.03 10.78 20.42
N ILE A 23 14.06 10.06 19.29
CA ILE A 23 13.67 8.65 19.21
C ILE A 23 14.88 7.73 19.30
N TYR A 24 15.99 8.06 18.64
CA TYR A 24 17.13 7.16 18.45
C TYR A 24 18.34 7.56 19.29
N ASP A 25 19.09 6.54 19.70
CA ASP A 25 20.36 6.66 20.38
C ASP A 25 21.46 7.18 19.44
N GLU A 26 22.58 7.66 19.98
CA GLU A 26 23.72 8.15 19.18
C GLU A 26 24.32 7.04 18.29
N CYS A 27 24.21 5.80 18.74
CA CYS A 27 24.59 4.60 18.00
C CYS A 27 23.35 3.73 17.79
N VAL A 28 22.92 3.59 16.54
CA VAL A 28 21.76 2.77 16.17
C VAL A 28 22.10 1.84 15.01
N MET A 29 21.64 0.59 15.12
CA MET A 29 21.65 -0.38 14.03
C MET A 29 20.29 -0.37 13.31
N PHE A 30 20.29 -0.07 12.02
CA PHE A 30 19.13 -0.24 11.17
C PHE A 30 19.35 -1.44 10.24
N THR A 31 18.35 -2.30 10.10
CA THR A 31 18.39 -3.42 9.18
C THR A 31 17.04 -3.61 8.55
N ASP A 32 17.01 -3.69 7.23
CA ASP A 32 15.87 -4.10 6.45
C ASP A 32 16.35 -5.15 5.41
N PRO A 33 15.45 -5.73 4.60
CA PRO A 33 15.83 -6.74 3.62
C PRO A 33 16.86 -6.28 2.57
N VAL A 34 17.02 -4.97 2.32
CA VAL A 34 17.89 -4.40 1.29
C VAL A 34 19.05 -3.56 1.83
N ALA A 35 19.03 -3.17 3.10
CA ALA A 35 20.00 -2.30 3.74
C ALA A 35 20.31 -2.75 5.17
N CYS A 36 21.60 -2.84 5.51
CA CYS A 36 22.07 -2.99 6.89
C CYS A 36 23.07 -1.88 7.17
N ILE A 37 22.70 -0.98 8.08
CA ILE A 37 23.44 0.25 8.32
C ILE A 37 23.66 0.41 9.82
N ARG A 38 24.94 0.58 10.19
CA ARG A 38 25.34 0.97 11.54
C ARG A 38 25.63 2.46 11.55
N PHE A 39 24.93 3.19 12.39
CA PHE A 39 25.17 4.61 12.56
C PHE A 39 25.97 4.85 13.84
N SER A 40 27.00 5.69 13.72
CA SER A 40 27.69 6.36 14.83
C SER A 40 27.86 7.82 14.42
N LYS A 41 27.79 8.77 15.37
CA LYS A 41 27.99 10.23 15.20
C LYS A 41 28.35 10.68 13.77
N GLY A 42 27.31 10.89 12.96
CA GLY A 42 27.41 11.20 11.51
C GLY A 42 26.09 11.05 10.73
N PHE A 43 24.96 10.83 11.42
CA PHE A 43 23.67 10.46 10.84
C PHE A 43 22.93 11.61 10.12
N LEU A 44 23.25 12.88 10.45
CA LEU A 44 22.59 14.04 9.86
C LEU A 44 22.70 14.02 8.32
N THR A 45 23.86 13.62 7.78
CA THR A 45 24.10 13.57 6.34
C THR A 45 23.29 12.47 5.62
N TYR A 46 23.03 11.33 6.24
CA TYR A 46 22.27 10.23 5.60
C TYR A 46 20.77 10.55 5.53
N ILE A 47 20.19 11.09 6.59
CA ILE A 47 18.79 11.56 6.56
C ILE A 47 18.63 12.76 5.63
N GLU A 48 19.58 13.69 5.59
CA GLU A 48 19.53 14.79 4.62
C GLU A 48 19.53 14.26 3.18
N ILE A 49 20.34 13.24 2.86
CA ILE A 49 20.32 12.57 1.55
C ILE A 49 18.99 11.88 1.29
N LEU A 50 18.42 11.16 2.26
CA LEU A 50 17.08 10.56 2.10
C LEU A 50 15.99 11.63 1.93
N LYS A 51 16.07 12.78 2.60
CA LYS A 51 15.12 13.90 2.41
C LYS A 51 15.21 14.53 1.01
N LEU A 52 16.38 14.49 0.37
CA LEU A 52 16.61 15.05 -0.97
C LEU A 52 16.00 14.21 -2.11
N PHE A 53 15.82 12.91 -1.89
CA PHE A 53 15.34 11.98 -2.93
C PHE A 53 13.96 11.36 -2.64
N PHE A 54 13.45 11.51 -1.41
CA PHE A 54 12.25 10.79 -0.97
C PHE A 54 11.26 11.74 -0.30
N GLU A 55 10.20 12.12 -1.04
CA GLU A 55 8.95 12.55 -0.39
C GLU A 55 8.29 11.28 0.17
N SER A 56 8.23 11.16 1.49
CA SER A 56 7.66 10.00 2.18
C SER A 56 6.38 10.36 2.92
N ASN A 57 5.33 9.56 2.74
CA ASN A 57 4.15 9.61 3.61
C ASN A 57 4.12 8.34 4.46
N MET A 58 4.64 8.45 5.68
CA MET A 58 4.65 7.35 6.65
C MET A 58 3.44 7.44 7.58
N GLN A 59 2.79 6.30 7.79
CA GLN A 59 1.67 6.13 8.69
C GLN A 59 2.00 5.01 9.67
N VAL A 60 1.86 5.30 10.97
CA VAL A 60 1.96 4.30 12.03
C VAL A 60 0.55 3.86 12.40
N HIS A 61 0.27 2.57 12.25
CA HIS A 61 -1.05 2.01 12.53
C HIS A 61 -1.19 1.59 13.99
N TYR A 62 -0.14 0.99 14.56
CA TYR A 62 -0.06 0.70 15.97
C TYR A 62 1.39 0.60 16.45
N VAL A 63 1.54 0.76 17.77
CA VAL A 63 2.77 0.46 18.51
C VAL A 63 2.40 -0.50 19.64
N LYS A 64 3.03 -1.67 19.67
CA LYS A 64 2.81 -2.71 20.67
C LYS A 64 4.11 -3.04 21.37
N GLN A 65 4.13 -3.03 22.69
CA GLN A 65 5.27 -3.52 23.44
C GLN A 65 5.28 -5.05 23.41
N ALA A 66 6.33 -5.65 22.84
CA ALA A 66 6.49 -7.11 22.77
C ALA A 66 7.34 -7.65 23.94
N ALA A 67 8.29 -6.86 24.43
CA ALA A 67 9.12 -7.16 25.60
C ALA A 67 9.45 -5.87 26.37
N PRO A 68 10.06 -5.93 27.58
CA PRO A 68 10.34 -4.73 28.39
C PRO A 68 11.06 -3.60 27.62
N TYR A 69 11.91 -3.97 26.67
CA TYR A 69 12.68 -3.03 25.84
C TYR A 69 12.53 -3.30 24.34
N GLU A 70 11.45 -3.95 23.93
CA GLU A 70 11.18 -4.24 22.52
C GLU A 70 9.77 -3.80 22.15
N PHE A 71 9.67 -3.03 21.06
CA PHE A 71 8.42 -2.52 20.52
C PHE A 71 8.25 -2.98 19.07
N LEU A 72 7.05 -3.45 18.75
CA LEU A 72 6.61 -3.71 17.39
C LEU A 72 5.83 -2.50 16.90
N VAL A 73 6.23 -1.97 15.76
CA VAL A 73 5.56 -0.84 15.11
C VAL A 73 5.05 -1.31 13.76
N ARG A 74 3.73 -1.29 13.55
CA ARG A 74 3.11 -1.58 12.26
C ARG A 74 2.95 -0.28 11.48
N TRP A 75 3.44 -0.26 10.25
CA TRP A 75 3.49 0.96 9.45
C TRP A 75 3.21 0.73 7.96
N THR A 76 2.79 1.79 7.30
CA THR A 76 2.79 1.95 5.84
C THR A 76 3.63 3.16 5.50
N THR A 77 4.50 3.08 4.51
CA THR A 77 5.17 4.24 3.93
C THR A 77 5.01 4.23 2.42
N VAL A 78 4.77 5.40 1.85
CA VAL A 78 4.74 5.62 0.40
C VAL A 78 5.85 6.59 0.05
N PHE A 79 6.73 6.19 -0.86
CA PHE A 79 7.79 7.03 -1.38
C PHE A 79 7.53 7.38 -2.83
N ILE A 80 7.81 8.63 -3.19
CA ILE A 80 7.87 9.08 -4.58
C ILE A 80 9.34 9.43 -4.88
N ILE A 81 9.98 8.61 -5.71
CA ILE A 81 11.45 8.62 -5.80
C ILE A 81 12.01 9.02 -7.17
N LEU A 82 11.15 9.12 -8.19
CA LEU A 82 11.57 9.36 -9.58
C LEU A 82 10.67 10.41 -10.26
N PRO A 83 11.16 11.11 -11.31
CA PRO A 83 10.43 12.22 -11.93
C PRO A 83 9.08 11.84 -12.55
N TRP A 84 8.90 10.57 -12.92
CA TRP A 84 7.62 10.03 -13.42
C TRP A 84 6.66 9.61 -12.29
N LYS A 85 6.99 9.94 -11.04
CA LYS A 85 6.20 9.75 -9.83
C LYS A 85 5.67 8.32 -9.61
N PRO A 86 6.53 7.27 -9.64
CA PRO A 86 6.09 5.96 -9.20
C PRO A 86 5.88 5.97 -7.68
N GLU A 87 4.76 5.42 -7.22
CA GLU A 87 4.52 5.17 -5.79
C GLU A 87 5.22 3.87 -5.40
N LEU A 88 6.31 3.98 -4.64
CA LEU A 88 6.93 2.84 -3.95
C LEU A 88 6.24 2.70 -2.60
N VAL A 89 5.44 1.64 -2.43
CA VAL A 89 4.67 1.40 -1.21
C VAL A 89 5.36 0.30 -0.42
N LEU A 90 5.75 0.56 0.81
CA LEU A 90 6.23 -0.46 1.73
C LEU A 90 5.29 -0.53 2.94
N THR A 91 4.93 -1.73 3.35
CA THR A 91 4.22 -1.96 4.61
C THR A 91 4.95 -3.05 5.37
N GLY A 92 4.88 -2.98 6.70
CA GLY A 92 5.66 -3.89 7.50
C GLY A 92 5.53 -3.70 9.00
N ILE A 93 6.37 -4.44 9.71
CA ILE A 93 6.60 -4.27 11.14
C ILE A 93 8.07 -3.91 11.35
N SER A 94 8.30 -2.85 12.11
CA SER A 94 9.61 -2.57 12.72
C SER A 94 9.69 -3.19 14.09
N ILE A 95 10.73 -3.97 14.34
CA ILE A 95 11.13 -4.44 15.67
C ILE A 95 12.15 -3.44 16.21
N MET A 96 11.74 -2.63 17.17
CA MET A 96 12.55 -1.57 17.77
C MET A 96 13.03 -1.97 19.16
N SER A 97 14.35 -2.05 19.34
CA SER A 97 14.99 -2.28 20.62
C SER A 97 15.35 -0.97 21.30
N ILE A 98 14.97 -0.82 22.57
CA ILE A 98 15.20 0.37 23.39
C ILE A 98 16.38 0.14 24.34
N ASN A 99 17.30 1.08 24.37
CA ASN A 99 18.37 1.08 25.35
C ASN A 99 17.81 1.49 26.73
N PRO A 100 17.90 0.63 27.76
CA PRO A 100 17.34 0.92 29.08
C PRO A 100 17.97 2.13 29.78
N LYS A 101 19.21 2.50 29.43
CA LYS A 101 19.91 3.64 30.04
C LYS A 101 19.47 4.97 29.44
N THR A 102 19.39 5.04 28.11
CA THR A 102 19.06 6.28 27.38
C THR A 102 17.57 6.43 27.12
N GLN A 103 16.80 5.34 27.23
CA GLN A 103 15.38 5.24 26.86
C GLN A 103 15.12 5.57 25.37
N LYS A 104 16.13 5.39 24.51
CA LYS A 104 16.08 5.62 23.06
C LYS A 104 16.28 4.33 22.27
N CYS A 105 15.82 4.33 21.02
CA CYS A 105 15.99 3.21 20.10
C CYS A 105 17.46 3.02 19.72
N CYS A 106 18.02 1.86 20.02
CA CYS A 106 19.39 1.48 19.67
C CYS A 106 19.47 0.45 18.54
N SER A 107 18.35 -0.19 18.18
CA SER A 107 18.27 -1.04 16.99
C SER A 107 16.85 -1.06 16.43
N GLN A 108 16.75 -1.06 15.11
CA GLN A 108 15.52 -1.22 14.38
C GLN A 108 15.71 -2.25 13.27
N VAL A 109 14.85 -3.26 13.26
CA VAL A 109 14.78 -4.28 12.21
C VAL A 109 13.43 -4.19 11.52
N ASP A 110 13.43 -3.84 10.25
CA ASP A 110 12.22 -3.70 9.44
C ASP A 110 11.95 -5.00 8.67
N ARG A 111 10.71 -5.49 8.77
CA ARG A 111 10.21 -6.63 8.00
C ARG A 111 9.08 -6.18 7.10
N TRP A 112 9.13 -6.52 5.82
CA TRP A 112 8.17 -6.14 4.80
C TRP A 112 7.12 -7.22 4.60
N ASP A 113 5.85 -6.82 4.45
CA ASP A 113 4.73 -7.73 4.20
C ASP A 113 4.73 -8.31 2.77
N SER A 114 5.51 -7.72 1.85
CA SER A 114 5.52 -8.08 0.43
C SER A 114 6.48 -9.21 0.06
N ILE A 115 7.30 -9.67 1.01
CA ILE A 115 8.36 -10.66 0.77
C ILE A 115 8.37 -11.72 1.86
N GLU A 116 8.84 -12.92 1.51
CA GLU A 116 9.03 -14.01 2.47
C GLU A 116 10.41 -13.88 3.16
N ASN A 117 11.48 -13.68 2.38
CA ASN A 117 12.82 -13.54 2.92
C ASN A 117 13.08 -12.10 3.40
N ASN A 118 12.94 -11.90 4.71
CA ASN A 118 13.19 -10.63 5.39
C ASN A 118 14.60 -10.49 5.97
N GLU A 119 15.50 -11.43 5.71
CA GLU A 119 16.89 -11.33 6.16
C GLU A 119 17.70 -10.44 5.20
N TYR A 120 18.59 -9.62 5.77
CA TYR A 120 19.57 -8.89 4.97
C TYR A 120 20.70 -9.85 4.53
N TYR A 121 21.09 -9.93 3.27
CA TYR A 121 20.57 -9.26 2.07
C TYR A 121 19.54 -10.13 1.33
N SER A 122 18.39 -9.54 0.97
CA SER A 122 17.29 -10.21 0.29
C SER A 122 17.17 -9.74 -1.17
N SER A 123 17.48 -10.66 -2.10
CA SER A 123 17.25 -10.43 -3.54
C SER A 123 15.77 -10.26 -3.86
N GLU A 124 14.89 -10.88 -3.08
CA GLU A 124 13.44 -10.74 -3.19
C GLU A 124 13.02 -9.29 -2.90
N GLY A 125 13.54 -8.68 -1.82
CA GLY A 125 13.30 -7.29 -1.47
C GLY A 125 13.76 -6.31 -2.56
N VAL A 126 14.96 -6.50 -3.11
CA VAL A 126 15.47 -5.65 -4.20
C VAL A 126 14.58 -5.75 -5.44
N TRP A 127 14.14 -6.96 -5.79
CA TRP A 127 13.28 -7.17 -6.94
C TRP A 127 11.86 -6.61 -6.74
N ASP A 128 11.34 -6.65 -5.51
CA ASP A 128 10.07 -6.05 -5.14
C ASP A 128 10.09 -4.52 -5.27
N VAL A 129 11.20 -3.85 -4.88
CA VAL A 129 11.41 -2.42 -5.13
C VAL A 129 11.45 -2.13 -6.63
N LEU A 130 12.30 -2.84 -7.40
CA LEU A 130 12.47 -2.61 -8.84
C LEU A 130 11.16 -2.79 -9.63
N ARG A 131 10.32 -3.77 -9.25
CA ARG A 131 9.01 -3.99 -9.90
C ARG A 131 8.04 -2.83 -9.69
N GLN A 132 8.11 -2.12 -8.57
CA GLN A 132 7.21 -1.00 -8.28
C GLN A 132 7.56 0.27 -9.04
N LEU A 133 8.81 0.40 -9.49
CA LEU A 133 9.28 1.56 -10.27
C LEU A 133 8.83 1.56 -11.73
N ARG A 134 8.02 0.56 -12.14
CA ARG A 134 7.46 0.45 -13.49
C ARG A 134 6.58 1.64 -13.85
N ILE A 135 6.62 2.01 -15.12
CA ILE A 135 5.83 3.12 -15.66
C ILE A 135 4.40 2.64 -15.89
N TYR A 136 3.47 3.15 -15.07
CA TYR A 136 2.04 3.11 -15.36
C TYR A 136 1.60 4.47 -15.89
N LYS A 137 0.78 4.50 -16.94
CA LYS A 137 0.13 5.73 -17.36
C LYS A 137 -1.05 6.01 -16.42
N THR A 138 -0.80 6.66 -15.28
CA THR A 138 -1.89 7.13 -14.44
C THR A 138 -2.46 8.40 -15.08
N PRO A 139 -3.73 8.44 -15.52
CA PRO A 139 -4.34 9.65 -16.03
C PRO A 139 -4.49 10.68 -14.90
N ASP A 140 -4.46 11.98 -15.24
CA ASP A 140 -4.72 13.08 -14.30
C ASP A 140 -6.22 13.11 -13.92
N LEU A 141 -6.64 12.12 -13.13
CA LEU A 141 -7.97 12.00 -12.55
C LEU A 141 -7.87 12.25 -11.05
N LYS A 142 -8.90 12.89 -10.47
CA LYS A 142 -9.08 12.86 -9.02
C LYS A 142 -9.35 11.42 -8.60
N LEU A 143 -8.30 10.73 -8.15
CA LEU A 143 -8.40 9.35 -7.67
C LEU A 143 -9.20 9.32 -6.36
N PRO A 144 -9.93 8.21 -6.12
CA PRO A 144 -10.60 8.00 -4.85
C PRO A 144 -9.60 8.12 -3.69
N LYS A 145 -9.92 8.86 -2.63
CA LYS A 145 -9.06 8.88 -1.44
C LYS A 145 -9.21 7.56 -0.70
N TYR A 146 -8.12 6.80 -0.61
CA TYR A 146 -8.02 5.59 0.19
C TYR A 146 -6.70 5.59 0.97
N GLN A 147 -6.66 4.81 2.05
CA GLN A 147 -5.45 4.58 2.83
C GLN A 147 -4.98 3.14 2.61
N ILE A 148 -3.70 2.94 2.28
CA ILE A 148 -3.12 1.60 2.16
C ILE A 148 -2.76 1.09 3.56
N LEU A 149 -3.39 0.00 3.98
CA LEU A 149 -3.15 -0.63 5.29
C LEU A 149 -2.03 -1.68 5.23
N LYS A 150 -1.98 -2.46 4.14
CA LYS A 150 -1.03 -3.56 3.96
C LYS A 150 -0.76 -3.79 2.47
N ARG A 151 0.49 -4.06 2.09
CA ARG A 151 0.85 -4.51 0.73
C ARG A 151 1.57 -5.85 0.81
N THR A 152 1.01 -6.83 0.13
CA THR A 152 1.62 -8.15 -0.09
C THR A 152 2.26 -8.20 -1.49
N ALA A 153 2.92 -9.32 -1.82
CA ALA A 153 3.41 -9.57 -3.17
C ALA A 153 2.31 -9.52 -4.26
N ASN A 154 1.06 -9.84 -3.90
CA ASN A 154 -0.02 -10.11 -4.85
C ASN A 154 -1.16 -9.08 -4.83
N TYR A 155 -1.32 -8.38 -3.71
CA TYR A 155 -2.42 -7.44 -3.50
C TYR A 155 -2.13 -6.41 -2.41
N GLU A 156 -2.84 -5.30 -2.45
CA GLU A 156 -2.88 -4.26 -1.42
C GLU A 156 -4.22 -4.33 -0.67
N VAL A 157 -4.22 -4.00 0.62
CA VAL A 157 -5.42 -3.82 1.43
C VAL A 157 -5.62 -2.33 1.68
N LEU A 158 -6.80 -1.84 1.34
CA LEU A 158 -7.19 -0.44 1.36
C LEU A 158 -8.31 -0.21 2.37
N LEU A 159 -8.25 0.92 3.08
CA LEU A 159 -9.38 1.50 3.79
C LEU A 159 -10.04 2.57 2.91
N CYS A 160 -11.30 2.36 2.56
CA CYS A 160 -12.11 3.25 1.74
C CYS A 160 -13.15 3.99 2.60
N SER A 161 -13.21 5.32 2.48
CA SER A 161 -14.17 6.16 3.22
C SER A 161 -15.61 6.07 2.66
N LYS A 162 -16.61 6.39 3.50
CA LYS A 162 -18.02 6.56 3.10
C LYS A 162 -18.21 7.90 2.37
N ASN A 163 -19.20 8.01 1.49
CA ASN A 163 -19.56 9.29 0.86
C ASN A 163 -20.11 10.28 1.90
N GLY A 164 -19.51 11.48 2.01
CA GLY A 164 -20.06 12.60 2.77
C GLY A 164 -19.09 13.28 3.73
N ASP A 165 -18.02 12.60 4.14
CA ASP A 165 -16.93 13.20 4.92
C ASP A 165 -15.85 13.75 3.96
N GLU A 166 -15.06 14.74 4.40
CA GLU A 166 -14.07 15.50 3.61
C GLU A 166 -12.89 14.68 3.04
N LEU A 167 -13.01 13.35 3.05
CA LEU A 167 -12.25 12.43 2.23
C LEU A 167 -13.17 11.66 1.27
N SER A 168 -13.27 12.20 0.06
CA SER A 168 -14.25 11.77 -0.93
C SER A 168 -13.86 10.51 -1.73
N THR A 169 -14.89 9.66 -1.79
CA THR A 169 -15.40 8.82 -2.88
C THR A 169 -14.54 7.66 -3.36
N SER A 170 -15.08 6.45 -3.24
CA SER A 170 -14.88 5.30 -4.16
C SER A 170 -15.45 5.54 -5.57
N ALA A 171 -15.44 6.79 -6.06
CA ALA A 171 -16.07 7.21 -7.33
C ALA A 171 -15.51 6.48 -8.57
N GLY A 172 -14.37 5.81 -8.44
CA GLY A 172 -13.78 4.96 -9.49
C GLY A 172 -14.28 3.51 -9.53
N PHE A 173 -15.03 3.04 -8.53
CA PHE A 173 -15.44 1.64 -8.42
C PHE A 173 -16.96 1.53 -8.26
N LYS A 174 -17.66 1.05 -9.31
CA LYS A 174 -19.08 0.68 -9.20
C LYS A 174 -19.25 -0.83 -9.11
N ALA A 175 -20.12 -1.25 -8.19
CA ALA A 175 -20.54 -2.62 -7.90
C ALA A 175 -20.91 -3.44 -9.15
N SER A 176 -20.22 -4.55 -9.40
CA SER A 176 -20.75 -5.63 -10.22
C SER A 176 -21.51 -6.61 -9.32
N ALA A 177 -22.82 -6.77 -9.59
CA ALA A 177 -23.62 -7.83 -9.00
C ALA A 177 -23.48 -9.07 -9.89
N GLN A 178 -23.36 -10.24 -9.25
CA GLN A 178 -23.36 -11.54 -9.89
C GLN A 178 -24.60 -11.74 -10.78
N ASN A 179 -24.44 -12.58 -11.79
CA ASN A 179 -25.35 -12.95 -12.88
C ASN A 179 -25.28 -12.07 -14.14
N MET A 180 -24.43 -12.49 -15.09
CA MET A 180 -24.86 -12.53 -16.49
C MET A 180 -23.99 -13.48 -17.31
N PHE A 181 -24.52 -14.68 -17.53
CA PHE A 181 -24.16 -15.53 -18.66
C PHE A 181 -24.46 -14.79 -19.96
N GLY A 182 -23.46 -14.69 -20.83
CA GLY A 182 -23.62 -14.50 -22.27
C GLY A 182 -24.06 -13.11 -22.74
N LYS A 183 -23.09 -12.22 -23.03
CA LYS A 183 -23.03 -11.48 -24.30
C LYS A 183 -21.77 -10.61 -24.40
N LYS A 184 -21.08 -10.78 -25.53
CA LYS A 184 -19.88 -10.10 -26.01
C LYS A 184 -20.08 -8.57 -26.02
N LEU A 185 -19.21 -7.78 -25.37
CA LEU A 185 -19.24 -6.31 -25.40
C LEU A 185 -17.86 -5.72 -25.73
N THR A 186 -17.84 -4.92 -26.78
CA THR A 186 -16.68 -4.27 -27.39
C THR A 186 -16.24 -3.05 -26.58
N ALA A 187 -14.94 -2.92 -26.34
CA ALA A 187 -14.31 -1.91 -25.50
C ALA A 187 -14.52 -0.47 -26.05
N GLN A 188 -15.05 0.45 -25.25
CA GLN A 188 -14.82 1.90 -25.34
C GLN A 188 -15.55 2.58 -24.15
N LYS A 189 -14.85 3.49 -23.46
CA LYS A 189 -15.18 4.14 -22.16
C LYS A 189 -14.77 3.32 -20.93
N ILE A 190 -14.36 4.03 -19.86
CA ILE A 190 -14.22 3.50 -18.49
C ILE A 190 -15.36 2.51 -18.29
N LEU A 191 -15.07 1.20 -18.26
CA LEU A 191 -16.08 0.15 -18.40
C LEU A 191 -16.87 0.03 -17.09
N THR A 192 -17.74 1.01 -16.90
CA THR A 192 -18.94 0.97 -16.07
C THR A 192 -20.00 0.33 -16.95
N THR A 193 -20.23 -0.98 -16.84
CA THR A 193 -21.40 -1.58 -17.48
C THR A 193 -22.61 -1.41 -16.57
N TYR A 194 -23.32 -0.30 -16.74
CA TYR A 194 -24.76 -0.20 -16.50
C TYR A 194 -25.40 -0.13 -17.89
N ILE A 195 -25.78 -1.28 -18.47
CA ILE A 195 -26.71 -1.29 -19.61
C ILE A 195 -28.10 -1.44 -19.03
N ASN A 196 -28.75 -0.30 -18.81
CA ASN A 196 -30.17 -0.16 -19.11
C ASN A 196 -30.42 1.31 -19.46
N LYS A 197 -31.39 1.55 -20.35
CA LYS A 197 -31.80 2.85 -20.91
C LYS A 197 -32.36 3.83 -19.86
N GLU A 198 -31.69 4.02 -18.74
CA GLU A 198 -32.03 5.02 -17.74
C GLU A 198 -30.76 5.68 -17.19
N SER A 199 -30.88 6.97 -16.92
CA SER A 199 -29.84 7.89 -16.45
C SER A 199 -28.97 7.34 -15.29
N PRO A 200 -27.70 7.76 -15.19
CA PRO A 200 -26.78 7.26 -14.18
C PRO A 200 -27.27 7.58 -12.76
N LYS A 201 -27.78 6.56 -12.05
CA LYS A 201 -28.07 6.66 -10.62
C LYS A 201 -26.75 6.59 -9.83
N LEU A 202 -26.47 7.63 -9.05
CA LEU A 202 -25.42 7.62 -8.03
C LEU A 202 -25.78 6.55 -7.00
N LYS A 203 -24.94 5.54 -6.84
CA LYS A 203 -25.12 4.50 -5.82
C LYS A 203 -24.18 4.82 -4.67
N ASN A 204 -24.73 4.99 -3.47
CA ASN A 204 -23.91 5.15 -2.29
C ASN A 204 -23.20 3.82 -1.99
N VAL A 205 -21.87 3.82 -1.95
CA VAL A 205 -21.09 2.64 -1.59
C VAL A 205 -20.68 2.80 -0.13
N PRO A 206 -21.05 1.88 0.77
CA PRO A 206 -20.57 1.94 2.14
C PRO A 206 -19.03 1.82 2.09
N GLY A 207 -18.33 2.77 2.71
CA GLY A 207 -16.91 2.64 2.99
C GLY A 207 -16.62 1.34 3.76
N GLY A 208 -15.37 0.92 3.76
CA GLY A 208 -14.94 -0.35 4.33
C GLY A 208 -13.53 -0.72 3.91
N ILE A 209 -13.15 -1.96 4.16
CA ILE A 209 -11.82 -2.48 3.83
C ILE A 209 -11.94 -3.37 2.59
N ALA A 210 -11.07 -3.14 1.62
CA ALA A 210 -11.02 -3.91 0.38
C ALA A 210 -9.60 -4.34 0.04
N ALA A 211 -9.45 -5.47 -0.64
CA ALA A 211 -8.20 -5.85 -1.28
C ALA A 211 -8.23 -5.48 -2.76
N VAL A 212 -7.11 -5.00 -3.30
CA VAL A 212 -6.95 -4.64 -4.71
C VAL A 212 -5.74 -5.34 -5.31
N SER A 213 -5.87 -5.81 -6.55
CA SER A 213 -4.76 -6.29 -7.37
C SER A 213 -4.63 -5.44 -8.64
N LYS A 214 -3.44 -4.88 -8.85
CA LYS A 214 -3.09 -4.05 -10.01
C LYS A 214 -2.52 -4.93 -11.12
N PHE A 215 -2.90 -4.67 -12.37
CA PHE A 215 -2.36 -5.39 -13.53
C PHE A 215 -2.38 -4.56 -14.83
N SER A 216 -1.38 -4.80 -15.67
CA SER A 216 -1.33 -4.31 -17.04
C SER A 216 -2.02 -5.25 -18.02
N GLY A 217 -2.32 -4.77 -19.22
CA GLY A 217 -2.91 -5.56 -20.30
C GLY A 217 -4.26 -5.02 -20.75
N LYS A 218 -4.79 -5.61 -21.83
CA LYS A 218 -6.14 -5.30 -22.30
C LYS A 218 -7.16 -5.87 -21.31
N PRO A 219 -8.19 -5.10 -20.93
CA PRO A 219 -9.19 -5.51 -19.96
C PRO A 219 -10.24 -6.42 -20.62
N LEU A 220 -9.81 -7.59 -21.08
CA LEU A 220 -10.70 -8.63 -21.59
C LEU A 220 -11.40 -9.33 -20.41
N GLU A 221 -12.64 -9.76 -20.62
CA GLU A 221 -13.48 -10.33 -19.56
C GLU A 221 -12.85 -11.55 -18.88
N ASP A 222 -12.28 -12.45 -19.67
CA ASP A 222 -11.54 -13.62 -19.20
C ASP A 222 -10.34 -13.24 -18.33
N VAL A 223 -9.55 -12.25 -18.77
CA VAL A 223 -8.40 -11.74 -18.00
C VAL A 223 -8.85 -11.14 -16.67
N ILE A 224 -9.93 -10.34 -16.67
CA ILE A 224 -10.47 -9.72 -15.45
C ILE A 224 -10.96 -10.80 -14.48
N CYS A 225 -11.70 -11.79 -14.97
CA CYS A 225 -12.18 -12.90 -14.15
C CYS A 225 -11.03 -13.73 -13.56
N GLU A 226 -9.99 -14.01 -14.34
CA GLU A 226 -8.80 -14.72 -13.84
C GLU A 226 -8.04 -13.90 -12.78
N LYS A 227 -7.93 -12.58 -12.96
CA LYS A 227 -7.34 -11.70 -11.93
C LYS A 227 -8.18 -11.67 -10.65
N ALA A 228 -9.51 -11.65 -10.76
CA ALA A 228 -10.40 -11.74 -9.60
C ALA A 228 -10.28 -13.07 -8.86
N LYS A 229 -10.22 -14.19 -9.58
CA LYS A 229 -10.00 -15.52 -9.00
C LYS A 229 -8.65 -15.62 -8.30
N THR A 230 -7.59 -15.11 -8.94
CA THR A 230 -6.23 -15.08 -8.38
C THR A 230 -6.20 -14.27 -7.08
N LEU A 231 -6.78 -13.06 -7.07
CA LEU A 231 -6.89 -12.23 -5.88
C LEU A 231 -7.66 -12.95 -4.76
N ARG A 232 -8.82 -13.53 -5.07
CA ARG A 232 -9.61 -14.29 -4.10
C ARG A 232 -8.85 -15.48 -3.52
N SER A 233 -8.10 -16.20 -4.36
CA SER A 233 -7.26 -17.32 -3.92
C SER A 233 -6.18 -16.85 -2.96
N ALA A 234 -5.44 -15.78 -3.32
CA ALA A 234 -4.39 -15.22 -2.48
C ALA A 234 -4.93 -14.74 -1.13
N LEU A 235 -6.10 -14.10 -1.10
CA LEU A 235 -6.76 -13.69 0.15
C LEU A 235 -7.06 -14.89 1.05
N LYS A 236 -7.65 -15.96 0.49
CA LYS A 236 -7.96 -17.17 1.25
C LYS A 236 -6.70 -17.88 1.78
N THR A 237 -5.65 -17.97 0.96
CA THR A 237 -4.34 -18.52 1.39
C THR A 237 -3.77 -17.74 2.57
N ASN A 238 -3.95 -16.43 2.58
CA ASN A 238 -3.49 -15.55 3.65
C ASN A 238 -4.47 -15.44 4.84
N GLY A 239 -5.50 -16.30 4.91
CA GLY A 239 -6.49 -16.30 5.99
C GLY A 239 -7.47 -15.12 5.98
N VAL A 240 -7.47 -14.30 4.92
CA VAL A 240 -8.37 -13.15 4.77
C VAL A 240 -9.69 -13.60 4.13
N LYS A 241 -10.83 -13.12 4.66
CA LYS A 241 -12.17 -13.48 4.19
C LYS A 241 -12.69 -12.49 3.12
N PRO A 242 -12.74 -12.87 1.84
CA PRO A 242 -13.30 -12.02 0.79
C PRO A 242 -14.83 -12.11 0.73
N LYS A 243 -15.53 -10.97 0.68
CA LYS A 243 -16.96 -10.90 0.35
C LYS A 243 -17.24 -11.46 -1.04
N GLU A 244 -18.49 -11.81 -1.30
CA GLU A 244 -18.94 -12.20 -2.64
C GLU A 244 -18.84 -11.06 -3.67
N GLY A 245 -18.57 -11.43 -4.92
CA GLY A 245 -18.37 -10.49 -6.04
C GLY A 245 -16.99 -9.81 -6.08
N PHE A 246 -16.80 -8.93 -7.07
CA PHE A 246 -15.61 -8.09 -7.23
C PHE A 246 -15.95 -6.82 -8.02
N LEU A 247 -15.10 -5.81 -7.93
CA LEU A 247 -15.15 -4.57 -8.71
C LEU A 247 -13.98 -4.55 -9.69
N PHE A 248 -14.16 -3.87 -10.81
CA PHE A 248 -13.13 -3.68 -11.81
C PHE A 248 -12.98 -2.19 -12.13
N ALA A 249 -11.74 -1.72 -12.19
CA ALA A 249 -11.40 -0.38 -12.62
C ALA A 249 -10.39 -0.42 -13.77
N CYS A 250 -10.69 0.35 -14.83
CA CYS A 250 -9.81 0.57 -15.97
C CYS A 250 -9.54 2.07 -16.08
N TYR A 251 -8.28 2.46 -15.93
CA TYR A 251 -7.89 3.87 -15.90
C TYR A 251 -7.54 4.42 -17.28
N ASN A 252 -7.19 3.55 -18.22
CA ASN A 252 -6.69 3.94 -19.53
C ASN A 252 -7.65 3.55 -20.64
N ASP A 253 -7.73 4.37 -21.69
CA ASP A 253 -8.42 3.98 -22.92
C ASP A 253 -7.66 2.81 -23.59
N PRO A 254 -8.26 1.61 -23.70
CA PRO A 254 -7.62 0.43 -24.27
C PRO A 254 -7.26 0.55 -25.76
N HIS A 255 -7.84 1.52 -26.47
CA HIS A 255 -7.56 1.77 -27.89
C HIS A 255 -6.46 2.80 -28.10
N ARG A 256 -6.15 3.60 -27.09
CA ARG A 256 -5.16 4.69 -27.17
C ARG A 256 -3.92 4.47 -26.31
N THR A 257 -3.96 3.49 -25.41
CA THR A 257 -2.90 3.24 -24.45
C THR A 257 -2.27 1.88 -24.73
N TRP A 258 -0.95 1.81 -24.76
CA TRP A 258 -0.24 0.56 -24.95
C TRP A 258 -0.49 -0.38 -23.78
N SER A 259 -0.77 -1.65 -24.08
CA SER A 259 -1.21 -2.65 -23.10
C SER A 259 -0.27 -2.79 -21.90
N PHE A 260 1.04 -2.65 -22.09
CA PHE A 260 2.04 -2.82 -21.04
C PHE A 260 2.11 -1.65 -20.03
N ILE A 261 1.69 -0.44 -20.41
CA ILE A 261 1.61 0.73 -19.53
C ILE A 261 0.19 0.99 -18.99
N MET A 262 -0.79 0.19 -19.42
CA MET A 262 -2.15 0.29 -18.89
C MET A 262 -2.19 -0.07 -17.41
N ARG A 263 -2.99 0.68 -16.65
CA ARG A 263 -3.32 0.40 -15.26
C ARG A 263 -4.76 -0.10 -15.19
N ASN A 264 -4.92 -1.33 -14.72
CA ASN A 264 -6.21 -1.92 -14.38
C ASN A 264 -6.16 -2.46 -12.95
N GLU A 265 -7.31 -2.50 -12.29
CA GLU A 265 -7.43 -2.96 -10.91
C GLU A 265 -8.67 -3.86 -10.76
N VAL A 266 -8.51 -4.97 -10.04
CA VAL A 266 -9.63 -5.75 -9.50
C VAL A 266 -9.67 -5.56 -8.00
N LEU A 267 -10.85 -5.32 -7.45
CA LEU A 267 -11.06 -5.06 -6.02
C LEU A 267 -12.09 -6.02 -5.43
N ILE A 268 -11.82 -6.56 -4.25
CA ILE A 268 -12.74 -7.42 -3.48
C ILE A 268 -12.89 -6.85 -2.07
N TRP A 269 -14.12 -6.60 -1.64
CA TRP A 269 -14.39 -6.17 -0.26
C TRP A 269 -14.08 -7.29 0.73
N LEU A 270 -13.59 -6.94 1.91
CA LEU A 270 -13.21 -7.90 2.95
C LEU A 270 -14.26 -7.97 4.07
N GLU A 271 -14.33 -9.12 4.72
CA GLU A 271 -15.07 -9.36 5.96
C GLU A 271 -14.07 -9.39 7.12
N ASP A 272 -14.39 -8.64 8.19
CA ASP A 272 -13.68 -8.68 9.47
C ASP A 272 -12.14 -8.58 9.37
N PHE A 273 -11.62 -7.83 8.39
CA PHE A 273 -10.18 -7.66 8.25
C PHE A 273 -9.61 -6.87 9.43
N THR A 274 -8.63 -7.45 10.09
CA THR A 274 -7.81 -6.81 11.13
C THR A 274 -6.39 -6.64 10.64
N LEU A 275 -5.79 -5.50 10.95
CA LEU A 275 -4.38 -5.26 10.67
C LEU A 275 -3.57 -5.78 11.86
N GLU A 276 -3.14 -7.04 11.76
CA GLU A 276 -2.13 -7.65 12.64
C GLU A 276 -0.75 -7.46 12.04
#